data_AF-A0A5C7FAU6-F1
#
_entry.id   AF-A0A5C7FAU6-F1
#
_cell.length_a   1.000
_cell.length_b   1.000
_cell.length_c   1.000
_cell.angle_alpha   90.00
_cell.angle_beta   90.00
_cell.angle_gamma   90.00
#
_symmetry.space_group_name_H-M   'P 1'
#
loop_
_entity.id
_entity.type
_entity.pdbx_description
1 polymer ?
#
loop_
_entity_poly.entity_id
_entity_poly.type
_entity_poly.pdbx_seq_one_letter_code
_entity_poly.pdbx_strand_id
1 'polypeptide(L)'
;MITALVEHDRLPEAIRRFSRLVGFAPKEKFVQLLAEEIVRKKIDHQIKSVRKIPASNCIDCWPEATPPAVRLLDDAYRDHISYLKSELKKKGLAVAPEPVRQKGTKISRNAPCPCGSNKKYKRCCGR
;
A
#
# COMPACT_ATOMS: atom_id res chain seq x y z
N MET A 1 23.08 4.52 -17.20
CA MET A 1 22.67 5.94 -17.11
C MET A 1 21.14 6.02 -17.23
N ILE A 2 20.43 5.50 -16.24
CA ILE A 2 18.95 5.45 -16.21
C ILE A 2 18.49 6.49 -15.17
N THR A 3 18.86 7.73 -15.42
CA THR A 3 18.45 8.91 -14.63
C THR A 3 18.10 10.01 -15.62
N ALA A 4 17.01 9.81 -16.35
CA ALA A 4 16.46 10.84 -17.25
C ALA A 4 14.92 10.84 -17.31
N LEU A 5 14.24 10.03 -16.49
CA LEU A 5 12.77 9.92 -16.51
C LEU A 5 12.18 10.15 -15.12
N VAL A 6 12.54 11.28 -14.52
CA VAL A 6 11.76 11.90 -13.46
C VAL A 6 11.45 13.31 -13.94
N GLU A 7 10.49 13.42 -14.84
CA GLU A 7 9.83 14.70 -15.19
C GLU A 7 8.88 15.17 -14.07
N HIS A 8 9.13 14.80 -12.81
CA HIS A 8 8.31 15.24 -11.68
C HIS A 8 8.55 16.70 -11.30
N ASP A 9 9.67 17.30 -11.72
CA ASP A 9 10.00 18.70 -11.39
C ASP A 9 9.38 19.73 -12.34
N ARG A 10 8.79 19.32 -13.48
CA ARG A 10 8.17 20.24 -14.45
C ARG A 10 6.69 20.47 -14.23
N LEU A 11 6.02 19.58 -13.49
CA LEU A 11 4.57 19.68 -13.28
C LEU A 11 4.17 21.01 -12.60
N PRO A 12 4.89 21.53 -11.58
CA PRO A 12 4.54 22.81 -10.96
C PRO A 12 4.71 23.99 -11.92
N GLU A 13 5.71 23.95 -12.80
CA GLU A 13 5.98 25.03 -13.76
C GLU A 13 4.99 25.00 -14.93
N ALA A 14 4.63 23.79 -15.40
CA ALA A 14 3.59 23.58 -16.41
C ALA A 14 2.22 24.08 -15.92
N ILE A 15 1.86 23.80 -14.66
CA ILE A 15 0.62 24.31 -14.05
C ILE A 15 0.64 25.85 -13.96
N ARG A 16 1.77 26.46 -13.58
CA ARG A 16 1.91 27.93 -13.55
C ARG A 16 1.84 28.58 -14.94
N ARG A 17 2.37 27.92 -15.98
CA ARG A 17 2.27 28.41 -17.37
C ARG A 17 0.84 28.28 -17.90
N PHE A 18 0.22 27.12 -17.69
CA PHE A 18 -1.17 26.88 -18.06
C PHE A 18 -2.12 27.85 -17.36
N SER A 19 -1.97 28.04 -16.05
CA SER A 19 -2.79 28.97 -15.26
C SER A 19 -2.69 30.43 -15.74
N ARG A 20 -1.50 30.87 -16.18
CA ARG A 20 -1.31 32.18 -16.82
C ARG A 20 -2.01 32.30 -18.18
N LEU A 21 -2.04 31.22 -18.95
CA LEU A 21 -2.68 31.19 -20.27
C LEU A 21 -4.21 31.19 -20.18
N VAL A 22 -4.79 30.41 -19.27
CA VAL A 22 -6.25 30.25 -19.16
C VAL A 22 -6.90 31.17 -18.13
N GLY A 23 -6.13 31.99 -17.41
CA GLY A 23 -6.64 32.90 -16.36
C GLY A 23 -7.28 32.18 -15.15
N PHE A 24 -7.13 30.87 -15.08
CA PHE A 24 -7.71 29.99 -14.07
C PHE A 24 -6.58 29.27 -13.34
N ALA A 25 -6.40 29.56 -12.05
CA ALA A 25 -5.51 28.79 -11.19
C ALA A 25 -6.29 27.60 -10.63
N PRO A 26 -6.08 26.37 -11.12
CA PRO A 26 -6.69 25.22 -10.47
C PRO A 26 -6.14 25.17 -9.05
N LYS A 27 -7.04 25.19 -8.05
CA LYS A 27 -6.63 25.03 -6.64
C LYS A 27 -5.78 23.77 -6.55
N GLU A 28 -4.67 23.79 -5.80
CA GLU A 28 -3.75 22.65 -5.70
C GLU A 28 -4.47 21.33 -5.40
N LYS A 29 -5.57 21.40 -4.64
CA LYS A 29 -6.47 20.29 -4.36
C LYS A 29 -7.10 19.67 -5.62
N PHE A 30 -7.48 20.45 -6.62
CA PHE A 30 -8.05 19.95 -7.88
C PHE A 30 -7.02 19.16 -8.70
N VAL A 31 -5.79 19.67 -8.78
CA VAL A 31 -4.69 18.96 -9.46
C VAL A 31 -4.34 17.67 -8.72
N GLN A 32 -4.30 17.71 -7.39
CA GLN A 32 -4.08 16.51 -6.55
C GLN A 32 -5.18 15.46 -6.77
N LEU A 33 -6.45 15.86 -6.78
CA LEU A 33 -7.58 14.94 -7.02
C LEU A 33 -7.50 14.29 -8.40
N LEU A 34 -7.18 15.06 -9.45
CA LEU A 34 -6.99 14.50 -10.79
C LEU A 34 -5.78 13.57 -10.87
N ALA A 35 -4.68 13.92 -10.21
CA ALA A 35 -3.48 13.08 -10.15
C ALA A 35 -3.77 11.76 -9.41
N GLU A 36 -4.47 11.81 -8.27
CA GLU A 36 -4.90 10.64 -7.51
C GLU A 36 -5.82 9.73 -8.34
N GLU A 37 -6.76 10.29 -9.11
CA GLU A 37 -7.65 9.52 -9.97
C GLU A 37 -6.90 8.82 -11.10
N ILE A 38 -5.95 9.50 -11.75
CA ILE A 38 -5.12 8.93 -12.81
C ILE A 38 -4.24 7.80 -12.26
N VAL A 39 -3.56 8.02 -11.13
CA VAL A 39 -2.73 7.01 -10.47
C VAL A 39 -3.58 5.81 -10.07
N ARG A 40 -4.77 6.03 -9.50
CA ARG A 40 -5.71 4.96 -9.14
C ARG A 40 -6.14 4.13 -10.35
N LYS A 41 -6.52 4.77 -11.46
CA LYS A 41 -6.89 4.06 -12.70
C LYS A 41 -5.75 3.22 -13.25
N LYS A 42 -4.52 3.71 -13.16
CA LYS A 42 -3.31 2.99 -13.60
C LYS A 42 -3.02 1.79 -12.70
N ILE A 43 -3.12 1.95 -11.37
CA ILE A 43 -3.00 0.86 -10.40
C ILE A 43 -4.09 -0.20 -10.64
N ASP A 44 -5.35 0.21 -10.81
CA ASP A 44 -6.47 -0.72 -11.07
C ASP A 44 -6.27 -1.50 -12.38
N HIS A 45 -5.73 -0.87 -13.42
CA HIS A 45 -5.40 -1.55 -14.67
C HIS A 45 -4.30 -2.61 -14.47
N GLN A 46 -3.24 -2.27 -13.73
CA GLN A 46 -2.16 -3.19 -13.39
C GLN A 46 -2.65 -4.36 -12.51
N ILE A 47 -3.54 -4.10 -11.54
CA ILE A 47 -4.15 -5.17 -10.73
C ILE A 47 -5.00 -6.09 -11.61
N LYS A 48 -5.78 -5.52 -12.54
CA LYS A 48 -6.60 -6.31 -13.49
C LYS A 48 -5.75 -7.14 -14.45
N SER A 49 -4.57 -6.67 -14.87
CA SER A 49 -3.67 -7.47 -15.71
C SER A 49 -3.03 -8.61 -14.91
N VAL A 50 -2.60 -8.35 -13.67
CA VAL A 50 -2.04 -9.38 -12.78
C VAL A 50 -3.09 -10.45 -12.43
N ARG A 51 -4.34 -10.07 -12.14
CA ARG A 51 -5.43 -11.02 -11.83
C ARG A 51 -5.84 -11.91 -13.01
N LYS A 52 -5.49 -11.55 -14.25
CA LYS A 52 -5.73 -12.37 -15.44
C LYS A 52 -4.65 -13.43 -15.67
N ILE A 53 -3.58 -13.43 -14.88
CA ILE A 53 -2.57 -14.50 -14.90
C ILE A 53 -3.24 -15.73 -14.27
N PRO A 54 -3.37 -16.85 -15.02
CA PRO A 54 -4.06 -18.02 -14.51
C PRO A 54 -3.36 -18.57 -13.28
N ALA A 55 -4.15 -19.05 -12.32
CA ALA A 55 -3.68 -19.67 -11.08
C ALA A 55 -2.83 -20.94 -11.32
N SER A 56 -2.62 -21.38 -12.56
CA SER A 56 -1.65 -22.42 -12.94
C SER A 56 -0.19 -21.97 -12.85
N ASN A 57 0.06 -20.67 -12.64
CA ASN A 57 1.31 -20.14 -12.10
C ASN A 57 1.30 -20.16 -10.55
N CYS A 58 0.60 -21.12 -9.95
CA CYS A 58 0.34 -21.27 -8.53
C CYS A 58 1.63 -21.25 -7.71
N ILE A 59 1.90 -20.05 -7.19
CA ILE A 59 2.72 -19.77 -6.00
C ILE A 59 2.28 -20.59 -4.78
N ASP A 60 1.15 -21.27 -4.84
CA ASP A 60 0.67 -22.15 -3.78
C ASP A 60 1.40 -23.52 -3.73
N CYS A 61 2.34 -23.78 -4.65
CA CYS A 61 3.37 -24.82 -4.51
C CYS A 61 4.68 -24.30 -3.91
N TRP A 62 4.67 -23.19 -3.16
CA TRP A 62 5.88 -22.62 -2.55
C TRP A 62 6.12 -23.10 -1.12
N PRO A 63 6.55 -24.35 -0.88
CA PRO A 63 7.42 -24.64 0.24
C PRO A 63 8.89 -24.69 -0.21
N GLU A 64 9.71 -23.93 0.53
CA GLU A 64 11.14 -24.18 0.81
C GLU A 64 12.22 -23.75 -0.19
N ALA A 65 11.91 -23.39 -1.43
CA ALA A 65 12.95 -22.89 -2.36
C ALA A 65 12.53 -21.59 -3.05
N THR A 66 12.49 -20.46 -2.32
CA THR A 66 12.65 -19.15 -2.99
C THR A 66 13.99 -19.20 -3.75
N PRO A 67 14.02 -19.04 -5.09
CA PRO A 67 15.28 -18.94 -5.80
C PRO A 67 16.16 -17.87 -5.15
N PRO A 68 17.48 -18.06 -5.01
CA PRO A 68 18.35 -17.10 -4.32
C PRO A 68 18.18 -15.65 -4.82
N ALA A 69 17.90 -15.48 -6.12
CA ALA A 69 17.62 -14.19 -6.72
C ALA A 69 16.35 -13.50 -6.17
N VAL A 70 15.28 -14.24 -5.89
CA VAL A 70 14.03 -13.67 -5.34
C VAL A 70 14.25 -13.20 -3.91
N ARG A 71 14.95 -14.00 -3.10
CA ARG A 71 15.27 -13.61 -1.71
C ARG A 71 16.15 -12.35 -1.67
N LEU A 72 17.16 -12.29 -2.54
CA LEU A 72 18.00 -11.09 -2.69
C LEU A 72 17.18 -9.86 -3.10
N LEU A 73 16.18 -10.02 -3.97
CA LEU A 73 15.29 -8.93 -4.37
C LEU A 73 14.38 -8.49 -3.21
N ASP A 74 13.83 -9.43 -2.44
CA ASP A 74 13.01 -9.13 -1.26
C ASP A 74 13.81 -8.41 -0.17
N ASP A 75 15.05 -8.85 0.07
CA ASP A 75 15.97 -8.24 1.03
C ASP A 75 16.35 -6.82 0.57
N ALA A 76 16.73 -6.65 -0.70
CA ALA A 76 17.04 -5.34 -1.27
C ALA A 76 15.84 -4.38 -1.21
N TYR A 77 14.63 -4.88 -1.47
CA TYR A 77 13.41 -4.08 -1.36
C TYR A 77 13.15 -3.66 0.09
N ARG A 78 13.30 -4.58 1.05
CA ARG A 78 13.16 -4.29 2.48
C ARG A 78 14.14 -3.22 2.95
N ASP A 79 15.40 -3.31 2.53
CA ASP A 79 16.44 -2.34 2.85
C ASP A 79 16.13 -0.96 2.24
N HIS A 80 15.65 -0.94 0.99
CA HIS A 80 15.24 0.30 0.34
C HIS A 80 14.07 0.98 1.08
N ILE A 81 13.04 0.21 1.48
CA ILE A 81 11.93 0.73 2.29
C ILE A 81 12.41 1.26 3.64
N SER A 82 13.38 0.58 4.27
CA SER A 82 13.99 1.03 5.52
C SER A 82 14.72 2.36 5.35
N TYR A 83 15.54 2.50 4.30
CA TYR A 83 16.21 3.73 3.95
C TYR A 83 15.21 4.87 3.71
N LEU A 84 14.19 4.66 2.88
CA LEU A 84 13.17 5.67 2.60
C LEU A 84 12.42 6.11 3.88
N LYS A 85 12.08 5.18 4.78
CA LYS A 85 11.50 5.52 6.09
C LYS A 85 12.44 6.37 6.92
N SER A 86 13.73 6.06 6.93
CA SER A 86 14.73 6.86 7.66
C SER A 86 14.81 8.29 7.11
N GLU A 87 14.72 8.45 5.79
CA GLU A 87 14.83 9.75 5.13
C GLU A 87 13.57 10.61 5.36
N LEU A 88 12.39 9.99 5.31
CA LEU A 88 11.13 10.64 5.68
C LEU A 88 11.13 11.08 7.15
N LYS A 89 11.72 10.27 8.04
CA LYS A 89 11.86 10.61 9.46
C LYS A 89 12.79 11.81 9.67
N LYS A 90 13.95 11.86 8.99
CA LYS A 90 14.85 13.03 9.03
C LYS A 90 14.16 14.30 8.57
N LYS A 91 13.31 14.21 7.54
CA LYS A 91 12.53 15.34 7.01
C LYS A 91 11.31 15.71 7.85
N GLY A 92 11.04 15.01 8.97
CA GLY A 92 9.87 15.26 9.82
C GLY A 92 8.52 14.91 9.19
N LEU A 93 8.53 14.18 8.06
CA LEU A 93 7.34 13.78 7.31
C LEU A 93 6.85 12.37 7.68
N ALA A 94 7.55 11.68 8.58
CA ALA A 94 7.14 10.37 9.06
C ALA A 94 5.87 10.47 9.92
N VAL A 95 4.76 9.98 9.37
CA VAL A 95 3.49 9.87 10.09
C VAL A 95 3.61 8.76 11.14
N ALA A 96 3.29 9.07 12.40
CA ALA A 96 3.19 8.06 13.44
C ALA A 96 2.13 7.03 13.04
N PRO A 97 2.42 5.71 13.13
CA PRO A 97 1.41 4.70 12.80
C PRO A 97 0.19 4.90 13.71
N GLU A 98 -1.00 4.97 13.10
CA GLU A 98 -2.24 5.03 13.87
C GLU A 98 -2.36 3.72 14.69
N PRO A 99 -2.76 3.78 15.97
CA PRO A 99 -2.96 2.57 16.76
C PRO A 99 -3.96 1.65 16.07
N VAL A 100 -3.56 0.40 15.83
CA VAL A 100 -4.41 -0.63 15.22
C VAL A 100 -5.58 -0.92 16.15
N ARG A 101 -6.74 -0.32 15.86
CA ARG A 101 -7.99 -0.68 16.51
C ARG A 101 -8.43 -2.03 15.96
N GLN A 102 -8.39 -3.08 16.79
CA GLN A 102 -8.95 -4.37 16.41
C GLN A 102 -10.41 -4.17 16.01
N LYS A 103 -10.72 -4.38 14.72
CA LYS A 103 -12.10 -4.39 14.22
C LYS A 103 -12.73 -5.71 14.64
N GLY A 104 -13.24 -5.74 15.85
CA GLY A 104 -13.93 -6.90 16.39
C GLY A 104 -14.51 -6.59 17.77
N THR A 105 -15.71 -7.07 18.03
CA THR A 105 -16.28 -7.05 19.37
C THR A 105 -15.34 -7.86 20.27
N LYS A 106 -14.80 -7.25 21.32
CA LYS A 106 -14.02 -7.99 22.33
C LYS A 106 -14.93 -9.08 22.91
N ILE A 107 -14.73 -10.33 22.51
CA ILE A 107 -15.51 -11.46 23.01
C ILE A 107 -15.15 -11.64 24.48
N SER A 108 -16.12 -11.47 25.38
CA SER A 108 -15.92 -11.75 26.80
C SER A 108 -15.54 -13.22 27.00
N ARG A 109 -14.56 -13.50 27.88
CA ARG A 109 -14.12 -14.87 28.22
C ARG A 109 -15.28 -15.78 28.66
N ASN A 110 -16.35 -15.21 29.21
CA ASN A 110 -17.53 -15.95 29.68
C ASN A 110 -18.68 -16.02 28.67
N ALA A 111 -18.60 -15.30 27.54
CA ALA A 111 -19.64 -15.31 26.50
C ALA A 111 -19.78 -16.71 25.87
N PRO A 112 -20.96 -17.05 25.29
CA PRO A 112 -21.11 -18.26 24.50
C PRO A 112 -20.11 -18.28 23.34
N CYS A 113 -19.52 -19.45 23.07
CA CYS A 113 -18.57 -19.60 21.97
C CYS A 113 -19.24 -19.32 20.63
N PRO A 114 -18.64 -18.50 19.74
CA PRO A 114 -19.16 -18.26 18.39
C PRO A 114 -19.14 -19.53 17.51
N CYS A 115 -18.46 -20.59 17.95
CA CYS A 115 -18.39 -21.89 17.31
C CYS A 115 -19.65 -22.77 17.48
N GLY A 116 -20.69 -22.30 18.19
CA GLY A 116 -21.94 -23.04 18.39
C GLY A 116 -21.87 -24.18 19.42
N SER A 117 -20.76 -24.31 20.16
CA SER A 117 -20.56 -25.42 21.11
C SER A 117 -21.31 -25.27 22.44
N ASN A 118 -22.06 -24.19 22.63
CA ASN A 118 -22.70 -23.78 23.89
C ASN A 118 -21.77 -23.68 25.12
N LYS A 119 -20.45 -23.83 24.94
CA LYS A 119 -19.44 -23.65 25.99
C LYS A 119 -19.07 -22.18 26.10
N LYS A 120 -18.68 -21.74 27.31
CA LYS A 120 -18.06 -20.41 27.53
C LYS A 120 -16.79 -20.29 26.68
N TYR A 121 -16.52 -19.12 26.08
CA TYR A 121 -15.37 -18.89 25.20
C TYR A 121 -14.04 -19.39 25.79
N LYS A 122 -13.77 -19.11 27.07
CA LYS A 122 -12.58 -19.59 27.82
C LYS A 122 -12.44 -21.11 27.97
N ARG A 123 -13.49 -21.87 27.67
CA ARG A 123 -13.52 -23.35 27.74
C ARG A 123 -13.63 -23.98 26.35
N CYS A 124 -13.53 -23.19 25.27
CA CYS A 124 -13.64 -23.65 23.89
C CYS A 124 -12.56 -23.01 23.01
N CYS A 125 -12.88 -22.02 22.18
CA CYS A 125 -11.92 -21.37 21.26
C CYS A 125 -10.94 -20.40 21.92
N GLY A 126 -11.24 -19.92 23.13
CA GLY A 126 -10.38 -19.01 23.89
C GLY A 126 -9.47 -19.72 24.89
N ARG A 127 -9.13 -20.98 24.62
CA ARG A 127 -8.22 -21.80 25.42
C ARG A 127 -6.79 -21.66 24.92
#